data_AF-A0A7S9GK25-F1
#
_entry.id   AF-A0A7S9GK25-F1
#
_cell.length_a   1.000
_cell.length_b   1.000
_cell.length_c   1.000
_cell.angle_alpha   90.00
_cell.angle_beta   90.00
_cell.angle_gamma   90.00
#
_symmetry.space_group_name_H-M   'P 1'
#
loop_
_entity.id
_entity.type
_entity.pdbx_description
1 polymer ?
#
loop_
_entity_poly.entity_id
_entity_poly.type
_entity_poly.pdbx_seq_one_letter_code
_entity_poly.pdbx_strand_id
1 'polypeptide(L)'
;MAAQPPHQPAPPTAPDQLWRTLSGTLALAGFEPSDFELTAGPPDGLRAIGLPDRLLTLRRRSTGHRQLYAIAPGSPWLFSAFADLTAGRFGSPPRH
;
A
#
# COMPACT_ATOMS: atom_id res chain seq x y z
N MET A 1 -37.76 1.24 26.57
CA MET A 1 -37.01 1.57 25.33
C MET A 1 -35.61 1.97 25.73
N ALA A 2 -34.62 1.10 25.54
CA ALA A 2 -33.22 1.43 25.82
C ALA A 2 -32.61 2.08 24.58
N ALA A 3 -31.96 3.23 24.75
CA ALA A 3 -31.26 3.93 23.68
C ALA A 3 -30.06 3.10 23.19
N GLN A 4 -29.91 2.99 21.87
CA GLN A 4 -28.77 2.35 21.23
C GLN A 4 -27.50 3.18 21.52
N PRO A 5 -26.41 2.58 22.00
CA PRO A 5 -25.16 3.30 22.23
C PRO A 5 -24.61 3.85 20.90
N PRO A 6 -23.89 4.99 20.91
CA PRO A 6 -23.38 5.61 19.70
C PRO A 6 -22.46 4.65 18.95
N HIS A 7 -22.61 4.60 17.62
CA HIS A 7 -21.74 3.83 16.73
C HIS A 7 -20.28 4.26 16.95
N GLN A 8 -19.50 3.45 17.68
CA GLN A 8 -18.05 3.58 17.65
C GLN A 8 -17.58 3.31 16.22
N PRO A 9 -16.71 4.15 15.64
CA PRO A 9 -16.12 3.86 14.34
C PRO A 9 -15.37 2.53 14.46
N ALA A 10 -15.57 1.64 13.47
CA ALA A 10 -14.89 0.36 13.44
C ALA A 10 -13.37 0.56 13.52
N PRO A 11 -12.63 -0.32 14.24
CA PRO A 11 -11.18 -0.23 14.27
C PRO A 11 -10.63 -0.31 12.83
N PRO A 12 -9.60 0.47 12.48
CA PRO A 12 -9.04 0.48 11.14
C PRO A 12 -8.56 -0.92 10.78
N THR A 13 -8.87 -1.36 9.56
CA THR A 13 -8.43 -2.67 9.09
C THR A 13 -6.91 -2.66 8.85
N ALA A 14 -6.27 -3.83 8.84
CA ALA A 14 -4.84 -3.93 8.54
C ALA A 14 -4.45 -3.22 7.21
N PRO A 15 -5.24 -3.32 6.12
CA PRO A 15 -5.03 -2.51 4.91
C PRO A 15 -5.03 -0.99 5.14
N ASP A 16 -5.94 -0.46 5.95
CA ASP A 16 -6.05 0.99 6.23
C ASP A 16 -4.82 1.52 6.99
N GLN A 17 -4.27 0.69 7.88
CA GLN A 17 -3.05 1.04 8.59
C GLN A 17 -1.84 1.06 7.66
N LEU A 18 -1.70 0.04 6.80
CA LEU A 18 -0.61 -0.03 5.82
C LEU A 18 -0.67 1.14 4.83
N TRP A 19 -1.87 1.50 4.38
CA TRP A 19 -2.07 2.64 3.50
C TRP A 19 -1.66 3.96 4.16
N ARG A 20 -2.05 4.21 5.42
CA ARG A 20 -1.64 5.43 6.14
C ARG A 20 -0.13 5.56 6.28
N THR A 21 0.57 4.46 6.55
CA THR A 21 2.04 4.48 6.64
C THR A 21 2.68 4.73 5.26
N LEU A 22 2.15 4.11 4.21
CA LEU A 22 2.66 4.27 2.86
C LEU A 22 2.39 5.66 2.27
N SER A 23 1.21 6.24 2.52
CA SER A 23 0.84 7.55 1.96
C SER A 23 1.77 8.67 2.45
N GLY A 24 2.18 8.65 3.72
CA GLY A 24 3.21 9.56 4.22
C GLY A 24 4.57 9.35 3.54
N THR A 25 4.94 8.10 3.26
CA THR A 25 6.18 7.75 2.55
C THR A 25 6.16 8.23 1.09
N LEU A 26 5.02 8.09 0.40
CA LEU A 26 4.81 8.60 -0.96
C LEU A 26 4.98 10.12 -1.01
N ALA A 27 4.31 10.84 -0.09
CA ALA A 27 4.42 12.29 0.01
C ALA A 27 5.86 12.75 0.30
N LEU A 28 6.58 12.07 1.21
CA LEU A 28 7.99 12.37 1.50
C LEU A 28 8.91 12.13 0.30
N ALA A 29 8.57 11.17 -0.58
CA ALA A 29 9.28 10.93 -1.84
C ALA A 29 8.83 11.88 -2.97
N GLY A 30 7.93 12.84 -2.70
CA GLY A 30 7.43 13.82 -3.66
C GLY A 30 6.29 13.33 -4.57
N PHE A 31 5.71 12.17 -4.27
CA PHE A 31 4.59 11.62 -5.03
C PHE A 31 3.25 12.03 -4.42
N GLU A 32 2.26 12.25 -5.28
CA GLU A 32 0.87 12.46 -4.88
C GLU A 32 0.22 11.10 -4.51
N PRO A 33 -0.16 10.86 -3.24
CA PRO A 33 -0.66 9.55 -2.81
C PRO A 33 -1.94 9.10 -3.53
N SER A 34 -2.77 10.04 -4.00
CA SER A 34 -3.99 9.71 -4.76
C SER A 34 -3.71 9.10 -6.15
N ASP A 35 -2.49 9.26 -6.70
CA ASP A 35 -2.04 8.57 -7.91
C ASP A 35 -1.64 7.10 -7.63
N PHE A 36 -1.76 6.62 -6.39
CA PHE A 36 -1.39 5.26 -6.03
C PHE A 36 -2.59 4.45 -5.54
N GLU A 37 -2.44 3.13 -5.64
CA GLU A 37 -3.38 2.14 -5.16
C GLU A 37 -2.59 1.03 -4.46
N LEU A 38 -3.05 0.63 -3.28
CA LEU A 38 -2.47 -0.45 -2.50
C LEU A 38 -3.48 -1.58 -2.36
N THR A 39 -3.09 -2.78 -2.77
CA THR A 39 -3.90 -3.98 -2.63
C THR A 39 -3.15 -5.00 -1.79
N ALA A 40 -3.80 -5.56 -0.77
CA ALA A 40 -3.25 -6.63 0.05
C ALA A 40 -3.66 -8.01 -0.46
N GLY A 41 -2.78 -8.98 -0.27
CA GLY A 41 -2.96 -10.36 -0.71
C GLY A 41 -2.31 -10.66 -2.07
N PRO A 42 -2.31 -11.94 -2.47
CA PRO A 42 -1.77 -12.37 -3.74
C PRO A 42 -2.61 -11.77 -4.89
N PRO A 43 -1.97 -11.32 -5.98
CA PRO A 43 -2.69 -10.95 -7.20
C PRO A 43 -3.59 -12.09 -7.67
N ASP A 44 -4.78 -11.78 -8.18
CA ASP A 44 -5.78 -12.81 -8.51
C ASP A 44 -5.25 -13.89 -9.48
N GLY A 45 -4.41 -13.50 -10.45
CA GLY A 45 -3.78 -14.45 -11.39
C GLY A 45 -2.68 -15.34 -10.79
N LEU A 46 -2.24 -15.07 -9.56
CA LEU A 46 -1.18 -15.80 -8.87
C LEU A 46 -1.66 -16.52 -7.60
N ARG A 47 -2.97 -16.47 -7.30
CA ARG A 47 -3.57 -17.24 -6.20
C ARG A 47 -3.34 -18.75 -6.37
N ALA A 48 -3.37 -19.24 -7.61
CA ALA A 48 -3.27 -20.67 -7.93
C ALA A 48 -1.86 -21.28 -7.70
N ILE A 49 -0.83 -20.45 -7.58
CA ILE A 49 0.56 -20.91 -7.40
C ILE A 49 1.01 -20.89 -5.93
N GLY A 50 0.08 -20.68 -4.99
CA GLY A 50 0.35 -20.77 -3.55
C GLY A 50 1.26 -19.65 -3.01
N LEU A 51 1.19 -18.45 -3.60
CA LEU A 51 1.93 -17.30 -3.08
C LEU A 51 1.51 -16.98 -1.63
N PRO A 52 2.41 -16.37 -0.83
CA PRO A 52 2.08 -15.97 0.53
C PRO A 52 0.90 -15.01 0.54
N ASP A 53 -0.04 -15.21 1.48
CA ASP A 53 -1.14 -14.26 1.74
C ASP A 53 -0.65 -12.87 2.20
N ARG A 54 0.63 -12.78 2.57
CA ARG A 54 1.28 -11.58 3.10
C ARG A 54 2.03 -10.83 2.02
N LEU A 55 1.31 -10.44 0.97
CA LEU A 55 1.81 -9.60 -0.11
C LEU A 55 1.08 -8.26 -0.14
N LEU A 56 1.80 -7.22 -0.57
CA LEU A 56 1.26 -5.94 -0.96
C LEU A 56 1.60 -5.68 -2.42
N THR A 57 0.60 -5.29 -3.20
CA THR A 57 0.79 -4.74 -4.53
C THR A 57 0.60 -3.24 -4.46
N LEU A 58 1.65 -2.48 -4.77
CA LEU A 58 1.58 -1.04 -4.96
C LEU A 58 1.52 -0.73 -6.45
N ARG A 59 0.49 -0.03 -6.88
CA ARG A 59 0.30 0.40 -8.27
C ARG A 59 0.31 1.91 -8.36
N ARG A 60 1.06 2.46 -9.31
CA ARG A 60 0.90 3.86 -9.75
C ARG A 60 -0.13 3.91 -10.87
N ARG A 61 -1.18 4.72 -10.71
CA ARG A 61 -2.33 4.80 -11.63
C ARG A 61 -1.92 5.42 -12.97
N SER A 62 -1.22 6.55 -12.93
CA SER A 62 -0.80 7.30 -14.13
C SER A 62 0.11 6.52 -15.09
N THR A 63 0.99 5.66 -14.58
CA THR A 63 1.93 4.88 -15.41
C THR A 63 1.52 3.41 -15.57
N GLY A 64 0.58 2.94 -14.75
CA GLY A 64 0.22 1.53 -14.67
C GLY A 64 1.28 0.63 -14.02
N HIS A 65 2.42 1.17 -13.58
CA HIS A 65 3.50 0.40 -12.97
C HIS A 65 3.04 -0.27 -11.67
N ARG A 66 3.49 -1.50 -11.43
CA ARG A 66 3.14 -2.30 -10.26
C ARG A 66 4.39 -2.90 -9.64
N GLN A 67 4.45 -2.87 -8.32
CA GLN A 67 5.51 -3.50 -7.54
C GLN A 67 4.90 -4.31 -6.39
N LEU A 68 5.51 -5.47 -6.13
CA LEU A 68 5.09 -6.41 -5.10
C LEU A 68 6.06 -6.38 -3.92
N TYR A 69 5.52 -6.38 -2.71
CA TYR A 69 6.31 -6.43 -1.48
C TYR A 69 5.77 -7.52 -0.55
N ALA A 70 6.68 -8.31 0.03
CA ALA A 70 6.32 -9.24 1.10
C ALA A 70 6.18 -8.49 2.43
N ILE A 71 5.11 -8.73 3.17
CA ILE A 71 4.81 -8.12 4.48
C ILE A 71 4.84 -9.14 5.63
N ALA A 72 5.70 -10.14 5.52
CA ALA A 72 5.97 -11.05 6.63
C ALA A 72 6.54 -10.30 7.85
N PRO A 73 6.37 -10.80 9.09
CA PRO A 73 6.97 -10.18 10.27
C PRO A 73 8.48 -10.06 10.11
N GLY A 74 9.03 -8.87 10.41
CA GLY A 74 10.45 -8.55 10.20
C GLY A 74 10.82 -8.15 8.76
N SER A 75 9.88 -8.20 7.81
CA SER A 75 10.12 -7.71 6.45
C SER A 75 10.29 -6.18 6.43
N PRO A 76 11.37 -5.64 5.83
CA PRO A 76 11.59 -4.20 5.68
C PRO A 76 10.79 -3.64 4.48
N TRP A 77 9.52 -4.00 4.35
CA TRP A 77 8.71 -3.70 3.16
C TRP A 77 8.60 -2.19 2.88
N LEU A 78 8.42 -1.39 3.93
CA LEU A 78 8.28 0.06 3.80
C LEU A 78 9.59 0.71 3.33
N PHE A 79 10.72 0.25 3.88
CA PHE A 79 12.04 0.69 3.44
C PHE A 79 12.28 0.30 1.97
N SER A 80 11.91 -0.91 1.58
CA SER A 80 12.01 -1.37 0.19
C SER A 80 11.16 -0.52 -0.75
N ALA A 81 9.93 -0.18 -0.34
CA ALA A 81 9.07 0.70 -1.10
C ALA A 81 9.66 2.13 -1.24
N PHE A 82 10.21 2.68 -0.17
CA PHE A 82 10.88 3.98 -0.22
C PHE A 82 12.13 3.97 -1.12
N ALA A 83 12.93 2.90 -1.05
CA ALA A 83 14.08 2.72 -1.92
C ALA A 83 13.67 2.65 -3.40
N ASP A 84 12.62 1.90 -3.73
CA ASP A 84 12.10 1.81 -5.11
C ASP A 84 11.54 3.16 -5.61
N LEU A 85 10.88 3.93 -4.75
CA LEU A 85 10.40 5.28 -5.08
C LEU A 85 11.56 6.24 -5.39
N THR A 86 12.57 6.28 -4.52
CA THR A 86 13.73 7.18 -4.65
C THR A 86 14.71 6.75 -5.74
N ALA A 87 14.78 5.45 -6.05
CA ALA A 87 15.50 4.93 -7.20
C ALA A 87 14.79 5.20 -8.55
N GLY A 88 13.59 5.78 -8.53
CA GLY A 88 12.84 6.13 -9.74
C GLY A 88 12.14 4.95 -10.39
N ARG A 89 11.93 3.83 -9.68
CA ARG A 89 11.27 2.63 -10.22
C ARG A 89 9.82 2.90 -10.63
N PHE A 90 9.16 3.81 -9.93
CA PHE A 90 7.82 4.30 -10.26
C PHE A 90 7.82 5.47 -11.25
N GLY A 91 8.97 5.79 -11.84
CA GLY A 91 9.22 7.01 -12.61
C GLY A 91 9.47 8.21 -11.69
N SER A 92 9.57 9.40 -12.29
CA SER A 92 9.76 10.63 -11.52
C SER A 92 8.45 11.11 -10.89
N PRO A 93 8.51 11.76 -9.71
CA PRO A 93 7.39 12.51 -9.18
C PRO A 93 6.99 13.65 -10.14
N PRO A 94 5.72 14.09 -10.12
CA PRO A 94 5.30 15.25 -10.90
C PRO A 94 6.16 16.47 -10.54
N ARG A 95 6.63 17.21 -11.55
CA ARG A 95 7.23 18.53 -11.30
C ARG A 95 6.08 19.50 -11.02
N HIS A 96 5.99 19.98 -9.79
CA HIS A 96 5.14 21.11 -9.44
C HIS A 96 5.80 22.42 -9.87
#